data_AF-A0A8R1HTX3-F1
#
_entry.id   AF-A0A8R1HTX3-F1
#
_cell.length_a   1.000
_cell.length_b   1.000
_cell.length_c   1.000
_cell.angle_alpha   90.00
_cell.angle_beta   90.00
_cell.angle_gamma   90.00
#
_symmetry.space_group_name_H-M   'P 1'
#
loop_
_entity.id
_entity.type
_entity.pdbx_description
1 polymer ?
#
loop_
_entity_poly.entity_id
_entity_poly.type
_entity_poly.pdbx_seq_one_letter_code
_entity_poly.pdbx_strand_id
1 'polypeptide(L)'
;MHESASISSGSDSEEAENGYNAGGGGYILSNAAVRLFVQHLYHNENLCPYDWAEDRGMGRCLASLDITPQDTRDEHGMHRFIPFHTKEIAEIYSGYHYYPFPVKYQFYFVKVHITAPNLAAKYETFRSNALSETRKA
;
A
#
# COMPACT_ATOMS: atom_id res chain seq x y z
N MET A 1 8.21 -8.92 15.95
CA MET A 1 6.92 -8.67 15.29
C MET A 1 7.10 -7.42 14.45
N HIS A 2 7.33 -7.58 13.15
CA HIS A 2 7.53 -6.46 12.22
C HIS A 2 6.21 -6.26 11.47
N GLU A 3 5.59 -5.09 11.61
CA GLU A 3 4.39 -4.69 10.86
C GLU A 3 4.81 -4.28 9.44
N SER A 4 4.11 -4.83 8.44
CA SER A 4 4.51 -4.83 7.03
C SER A 4 3.65 -3.91 6.16
N ALA A 5 4.30 -3.14 5.27
CA ALA A 5 3.70 -2.39 4.16
C ALA A 5 4.06 -3.05 2.81
N SER A 6 3.17 -2.89 1.83
CA SER A 6 3.09 -3.65 0.58
C SER A 6 3.80 -3.08 -0.64
N ILE A 7 4.59 -3.90 -1.32
CA ILE A 7 5.30 -3.52 -2.55
C ILE A 7 4.35 -3.57 -3.75
N SER A 8 4.15 -2.42 -4.37
CA SER A 8 3.86 -2.28 -5.80
C SER A 8 4.58 -1.00 -6.16
N SER A 9 5.74 -0.98 -6.81
CA SER A 9 5.82 -0.87 -8.26
C SER A 9 7.28 -0.79 -8.69
N GLY A 10 7.50 -1.11 -9.97
CA GLY A 10 8.61 -0.63 -10.79
C GLY A 10 9.97 -1.30 -10.57
N SER A 11 10.77 -1.35 -11.64
CA SER A 11 12.20 -1.67 -11.64
C SER A 11 12.92 -0.59 -12.45
N ASP A 12 12.78 0.67 -12.06
CA ASP A 12 13.52 1.78 -12.63
C ASP A 12 14.83 1.98 -11.86
N SER A 13 15.93 2.18 -12.57
CA SER A 13 17.32 2.13 -12.07
C SER A 13 17.74 3.18 -11.04
N GLU A 14 16.80 3.99 -10.52
CA GLU A 14 17.00 4.93 -9.41
C GLU A 14 16.13 4.59 -8.17
N GLU A 15 15.47 3.44 -8.17
CA GLU A 15 14.66 2.97 -7.05
C GLU A 15 15.54 2.51 -5.88
N ALA A 16 14.99 2.57 -4.66
CA ALA A 16 15.62 1.90 -3.53
C ALA A 16 15.85 0.43 -3.91
N GLU A 17 17.01 -0.14 -3.56
CA GLU A 17 17.41 -1.52 -3.94
C GLU A 17 16.33 -2.56 -3.60
N ASN A 18 15.49 -2.29 -2.60
CA ASN A 18 14.40 -3.13 -2.13
C ASN A 18 12.99 -2.71 -2.61
N GLY A 19 12.89 -1.83 -3.60
CA GLY A 19 11.63 -1.29 -4.11
C GLY A 19 10.94 -0.30 -3.15
N TYR A 20 9.70 0.06 -3.46
CA TYR A 20 8.84 0.91 -2.62
C TYR A 20 7.37 0.47 -2.68
N ASN A 21 6.55 1.01 -1.76
CA ASN A 21 5.12 0.71 -1.66
C ASN A 21 4.31 1.79 -2.41
N ALA A 22 3.56 1.47 -3.47
CA ALA A 22 2.81 2.50 -4.19
C ALA A 22 1.64 3.05 -3.38
N GLY A 23 1.38 4.33 -3.60
CA GLY A 23 0.39 5.09 -2.85
C GLY A 23 -1.04 4.66 -3.14
N GLY A 24 -1.36 4.24 -4.36
CA GLY A 24 -2.75 3.99 -4.76
C GLY A 24 -3.44 2.85 -3.99
N GLY A 25 -2.71 1.82 -3.58
CA GLY A 25 -3.23 0.75 -2.71
C GLY A 25 -3.23 1.13 -1.21
N GLY A 26 -2.51 2.19 -0.86
CA GLY A 26 -2.12 2.52 0.50
C GLY A 26 -1.02 1.60 1.02
N TYR A 27 -0.32 2.08 2.06
CA TYR A 27 0.68 1.30 2.78
C TYR A 27 0.59 1.61 4.28
N ILE A 28 1.03 0.67 5.12
CA ILE A 28 0.95 0.78 6.59
C ILE A 28 2.35 0.92 7.16
N LEU A 29 2.62 2.04 7.81
CA LEU A 29 3.84 2.23 8.57
C LEU A 29 3.61 1.83 10.03
N SER A 30 4.57 1.09 10.60
CA SER A 30 4.58 0.87 12.05
C SER A 30 4.71 2.20 12.80
N ASN A 31 4.22 2.24 14.04
CA ASN A 31 4.36 3.42 14.88
C ASN A 31 5.83 3.87 15.04
N ALA A 32 6.78 2.93 15.02
CA ALA A 32 8.20 3.23 15.08
C ALA A 32 8.69 3.92 13.78
N ALA A 33 8.29 3.40 12.62
CA ALA A 33 8.66 4.00 11.33
C ALA A 33 8.13 5.44 11.18
N VAL A 34 6.88 5.70 11.60
CA VAL A 34 6.31 7.05 11.58
C VAL A 34 7.10 8.00 12.50
N ARG A 35 7.48 7.56 13.71
CA ARG A 35 8.28 8.36 14.63
C ARG A 35 9.64 8.70 14.04
N LEU A 36 10.34 7.71 13.48
CA LEU A 36 11.64 7.91 12.85
C LEU A 36 11.54 8.86 11.65
N PHE A 37 10.52 8.71 10.82
CA PHE A 37 10.26 9.60 9.70
C PHE A 37 10.09 11.05 10.15
N VAL A 38 9.20 11.31 11.12
CA VAL A 38 8.95 12.67 11.61
C VAL A 38 10.19 13.29 12.27
N GLN A 39 10.93 12.50 13.05
CA GLN A 39 12.07 13.01 13.83
C GLN A 39 13.35 13.23 13.01
N HIS A 40 13.58 12.40 11.98
CA HIS A 40 14.87 12.38 11.28
C HIS A 40 14.79 12.69 9.79
N LEU A 41 13.63 12.50 9.15
CA LEU A 41 13.50 12.56 7.69
C LEU A 41 12.67 13.74 7.20
N TYR A 42 11.54 14.03 7.84
CA TYR A 42 10.54 14.97 7.32
C TYR A 42 11.07 16.38 7.02
N HIS A 43 12.09 16.85 7.75
CA HIS A 43 12.73 18.15 7.56
C HIS A 43 14.16 18.07 7.02
N ASN A 44 14.62 16.88 6.59
CA ASN A 44 15.99 16.65 6.16
C ASN A 44 16.05 16.35 4.66
N GLU A 45 16.18 17.39 3.84
CA GLU A 45 16.22 17.27 2.38
C GLU A 45 17.41 16.45 1.86
N ASN A 46 18.47 16.27 2.65
CA ASN A 46 19.60 15.42 2.27
C ASN A 46 19.26 13.93 2.36
N LEU A 47 18.47 13.53 3.38
CA LEU A 47 18.06 12.14 3.57
C LEU A 47 16.71 11.82 2.91
N CYS A 48 15.87 12.84 2.76
CA CYS A 48 14.53 12.75 2.21
C CYS A 48 14.31 13.89 1.19
N PRO A 49 14.97 13.81 0.02
CA PRO A 49 14.81 14.82 -1.02
C PRO A 49 13.40 14.78 -1.61
N TYR A 50 12.96 15.92 -2.16
CA TYR A 50 11.67 15.99 -2.85
C TYR A 50 11.62 15.00 -4.02
N ASP A 51 10.49 14.32 -4.12
CA ASP A 51 10.13 13.46 -5.23
C ASP A 51 8.72 13.83 -5.71
N TRP A 52 8.53 13.89 -7.03
CA TRP A 52 7.22 14.19 -7.61
C TRP A 52 6.24 13.01 -7.45
N ALA A 53 6.77 11.80 -7.33
CA ALA A 53 6.01 10.60 -6.96
C ALA A 53 6.14 10.40 -5.45
N GLU A 54 5.06 10.71 -4.71
CA GLU A 54 5.06 10.70 -3.24
C GLU A 54 5.47 9.34 -2.67
N ASP A 55 4.98 8.26 -3.23
CA ASP A 55 5.24 6.89 -2.80
C ASP A 55 6.70 6.46 -3.04
N ARG A 56 7.25 6.79 -4.21
CA ARG A 56 8.67 6.60 -4.51
C ARG A 56 9.55 7.42 -3.57
N GLY A 57 9.19 8.68 -3.34
CA GLY A 57 9.86 9.58 -2.41
C GLY A 57 9.87 9.00 -0.99
N MET A 58 8.71 8.56 -0.51
CA MET A 58 8.58 7.92 0.81
C MET A 58 9.44 6.66 0.93
N GLY A 59 9.48 5.82 -0.11
CA GLY A 59 10.35 4.65 -0.15
C GLY A 59 11.84 5.01 -0.04
N ARG A 60 12.29 6.01 -0.81
CA ARG A 60 13.68 6.53 -0.75
C ARG A 60 14.02 7.12 0.62
N CYS A 61 13.12 7.92 1.19
CA CYS A 61 13.31 8.52 2.51
C CYS A 61 13.48 7.45 3.60
N LEU A 62 12.58 6.47 3.64
CA LEU A 62 12.63 5.39 4.63
C LEU A 62 13.89 4.51 4.44
N ALA A 63 14.29 4.24 3.19
CA ALA A 63 15.51 3.49 2.89
C ALA A 63 16.79 4.19 3.39
N SER A 64 16.80 5.52 3.53
CA SER A 64 17.95 6.24 4.11
C SER A 64 18.22 5.90 5.59
N LEU A 65 17.23 5.33 6.29
CA LEU A 65 17.35 4.79 7.65
C LEU A 65 17.24 3.26 7.68
N ASP A 66 17.46 2.60 6.54
CA ASP A 66 17.37 1.15 6.40
C ASP A 66 15.96 0.59 6.74
N ILE A 67 14.93 1.42 6.57
CA ILE A 67 13.53 1.02 6.71
C ILE A 67 13.02 0.63 5.32
N THR A 68 12.90 -0.68 5.09
CA THR A 68 12.56 -1.22 3.77
C THR A 68 11.15 -1.84 3.76
N PRO A 69 10.49 -1.87 2.59
CA PRO A 69 9.26 -2.62 2.41
C PRO A 69 9.39 -4.10 2.80
N GLN A 70 8.27 -4.72 3.16
CA GLN A 70 8.22 -6.14 3.51
C GLN A 70 7.23 -6.86 2.61
N ASP A 71 7.43 -8.16 2.39
CA ASP A 71 6.49 -8.94 1.60
C ASP A 71 5.16 -9.05 2.36
N THR A 72 4.12 -8.44 1.79
CA THR A 72 2.77 -8.47 2.34
C THR A 72 1.87 -9.44 1.63
N ARG A 73 2.35 -10.34 0.77
CA ARG A 73 1.44 -11.29 0.13
C ARG A 73 0.85 -12.26 1.16
N ASP A 74 -0.31 -12.82 0.86
CA ASP A 74 -0.87 -13.89 1.68
C ASP A 74 -0.11 -15.21 1.48
N GLU A 75 -0.54 -16.26 2.18
CA GLU A 75 0.06 -17.60 2.09
C GLU A 75 -0.02 -18.22 0.68
N HIS A 76 -0.87 -17.68 -0.19
CA HIS A 76 -1.02 -18.10 -1.59
C HIS A 76 -0.22 -17.22 -2.56
N GLY A 77 0.54 -16.24 -2.06
CA GLY A 77 1.28 -15.29 -2.88
C GLY A 77 0.41 -14.20 -3.51
N MET A 78 -0.82 -14.01 -3.05
CA MET A 78 -1.71 -12.97 -3.54
C MET A 78 -1.36 -11.63 -2.88
N HIS A 79 -1.38 -10.55 -3.64
CA HIS A 79 -1.16 -9.18 -3.13
C HIS A 79 -2.18 -8.86 -2.03
N ARG A 80 -1.96 -7.90 -1.13
CA ARG A 80 -3.02 -7.48 -0.18
C ARG A 80 -3.47 -6.04 -0.40
N PHE A 81 -2.59 -5.18 -0.88
CA PHE A 81 -2.90 -3.78 -1.14
C PHE A 81 -2.88 -3.58 -2.65
N ILE A 82 -4.07 -3.37 -3.22
CA ILE A 82 -4.24 -3.29 -4.66
C ILE A 82 -4.72 -1.87 -5.00
N PRO A 83 -3.99 -1.10 -5.84
CA PRO A 83 -4.43 0.24 -6.23
C PRO A 83 -5.71 0.22 -7.05
N PHE A 84 -5.87 -0.82 -7.87
CA PHE A 84 -6.84 -0.89 -8.95
C PHE A 84 -8.12 -1.65 -8.57
N HIS A 85 -9.15 -1.52 -9.38
CA HIS A 85 -10.34 -2.37 -9.31
C HIS A 85 -10.04 -3.75 -9.89
N THR A 86 -10.74 -4.78 -9.41
CA THR A 86 -10.56 -6.17 -9.86
C THR A 86 -10.68 -6.35 -11.37
N LYS A 87 -11.48 -5.52 -12.05
CA LYS A 87 -11.62 -5.53 -13.51
C LYS A 87 -10.39 -5.00 -14.25
N GLU A 88 -9.68 -4.06 -13.65
CA GLU A 88 -8.50 -3.39 -14.22
C GLU A 88 -7.23 -4.20 -13.96
N ILE A 89 -7.21 -5.02 -12.91
CA ILE A 89 -6.05 -5.85 -12.53
C ILE A 89 -5.53 -6.70 -13.69
N ALA A 90 -6.43 -7.29 -14.48
CA ALA A 90 -6.07 -8.15 -15.60
C ALA A 90 -5.41 -7.39 -16.77
N GLU A 91 -5.51 -6.06 -16.78
CA GLU A 91 -4.99 -5.19 -17.83
C GLU A 91 -3.66 -4.52 -17.45
N ILE A 92 -3.20 -4.68 -16.20
CA ILE A 92 -1.95 -4.07 -15.75
C ILE A 92 -0.77 -4.87 -16.30
N TYR A 93 0.13 -4.19 -16.98
CA TYR A 93 1.34 -4.78 -17.53
C TYR A 93 2.25 -5.31 -16.41
N SER A 94 2.69 -6.57 -16.54
CA SER A 94 3.47 -7.27 -15.52
C SER A 94 4.76 -6.56 -15.10
N GLY A 95 5.35 -5.76 -16.00
CA GLY A 95 6.57 -4.98 -15.73
C GLY A 95 6.41 -3.84 -14.72
N TYR A 96 5.19 -3.48 -14.32
CA TYR A 96 4.96 -2.50 -13.25
C TYR A 96 4.95 -3.12 -11.86
N HIS A 97 5.03 -4.45 -11.73
CA HIS A 97 4.95 -5.13 -10.43
C HIS A 97 6.29 -5.75 -10.04
N TYR A 98 6.75 -5.46 -8.82
CA TYR A 98 7.91 -6.12 -8.23
C TYR A 98 7.70 -7.64 -8.09
N TYR A 99 6.48 -8.05 -7.72
CA TYR A 99 6.06 -9.45 -7.75
C TYR A 99 5.01 -9.68 -8.85
N PRO A 100 5.10 -10.77 -9.62
CA PRO A 100 4.12 -11.06 -10.66
C PRO A 100 2.72 -11.14 -10.06
N PHE A 101 1.74 -10.54 -10.74
CA PHE A 101 0.35 -10.60 -10.32
C PHE A 101 -0.23 -11.97 -10.72
N PRO A 102 -0.66 -12.82 -9.77
CA PRO A 102 -1.26 -14.10 -10.10
C PRO A 102 -2.62 -13.91 -10.78
N VAL A 103 -2.86 -14.61 -11.90
CA VAL A 103 -4.14 -14.61 -12.64
C VAL A 103 -5.19 -15.48 -11.92
N LYS A 104 -5.36 -15.29 -10.61
CA LYS A 104 -6.32 -16.00 -9.76
C LYS A 104 -7.24 -14.99 -9.10
N TYR A 105 -8.46 -15.42 -8.80
CA TYR A 105 -9.41 -14.61 -8.04
C TYR A 105 -8.81 -14.25 -6.69
N GLN A 106 -8.72 -12.94 -6.43
CA GLN A 106 -8.28 -12.45 -5.15
C GLN A 106 -9.48 -12.06 -4.28
N PHE A 107 -9.62 -12.75 -3.15
CA PHE A 107 -10.74 -12.55 -2.24
C PHE A 107 -10.35 -11.72 -1.00
N TYR A 108 -9.07 -11.72 -0.63
CA TYR A 108 -8.57 -11.04 0.56
C TYR A 108 -7.69 -9.86 0.14
N PHE A 109 -8.24 -8.65 0.29
CA PHE A 109 -7.51 -7.42 0.05
C PHE A 109 -7.81 -6.41 1.16
N VAL A 110 -6.84 -5.54 1.40
CA VAL A 110 -6.94 -4.36 2.25
C VAL A 110 -7.30 -3.18 1.35
N LYS A 111 -8.45 -2.58 1.61
CA LYS A 111 -8.85 -1.29 1.04
C LYS A 111 -9.16 -0.36 2.20
N VAL A 112 -8.40 0.71 2.28
CA VAL A 112 -8.64 1.80 3.23
C VAL A 112 -9.23 2.96 2.43
N HIS A 113 -10.46 3.35 2.77
CA HIS A 113 -11.12 4.51 2.18
C HIS A 113 -11.28 5.57 3.25
N ILE A 114 -10.64 6.73 3.06
CA ILE A 114 -10.89 7.90 3.89
C ILE A 114 -12.06 8.65 3.26
N THR A 115 -13.19 8.71 3.97
CA THR A 115 -14.39 9.42 3.50
C THR A 115 -14.59 10.68 4.33
N ALA A 116 -15.20 11.71 3.73
CA ALA A 116 -15.56 12.91 4.47
C ALA A 116 -16.46 12.53 5.67
N PRO A 117 -16.37 13.22 6.82
CA PRO A 117 -17.07 12.82 8.05
C PRO A 117 -18.59 12.62 7.86
N ASN A 118 -19.21 13.40 6.97
CA ASN A 118 -20.62 13.31 6.62
C ASN A 118 -20.98 12.11 5.73
N LEU A 119 -20.03 11.54 4.99
CA LEU A 119 -20.21 10.33 4.18
C LEU A 119 -19.96 9.05 4.99
N ALA A 120 -19.05 9.08 5.97
CA ALA A 120 -18.71 7.91 6.79
C ALA A 120 -19.96 7.26 7.44
N ALA A 121 -20.88 8.07 7.99
CA ALA A 121 -22.14 7.59 8.58
C ALA A 121 -23.04 6.85 7.56
N LYS A 122 -23.01 7.25 6.29
CA LYS A 122 -23.77 6.62 5.22
C LYS A 122 -23.17 5.26 4.85
N TYR A 123 -21.85 5.13 4.88
CA TYR A 123 -21.14 3.88 4.63
C TYR A 123 -21.29 2.87 5.78
N GLU A 124 -21.27 3.30 7.04
CA GLU A 124 -21.55 2.41 8.18
C GLU A 124 -22.95 1.81 8.09
N THR A 125 -23.94 2.63 7.71
CA THR A 125 -25.32 2.16 7.47
C THR A 125 -25.40 1.17 6.30
N PHE A 126 -24.66 1.41 5.21
CA PHE A 126 -24.58 0.45 4.09
C PHE A 126 -23.91 -0.87 4.51
N ARG A 127 -22.81 -0.79 5.26
CA ARG A 127 -22.09 -1.95 5.78
C ARG A 127 -22.96 -2.79 6.72
N SER A 128 -23.69 -2.18 7.65
CA SER A 128 -24.59 -2.90 8.55
C SER A 128 -25.68 -3.65 7.79
N ASN A 129 -26.23 -3.01 6.74
CA ASN A 129 -27.26 -3.62 5.91
C ASN A 129 -26.71 -4.79 5.08
N ALA A 130 -25.56 -4.61 4.42
CA ALA A 130 -24.90 -5.67 3.66
C ALA A 130 -24.46 -6.86 4.53
N LEU A 131 -23.99 -6.62 5.76
CA LEU A 131 -23.68 -7.67 6.73
C LEU A 131 -24.93 -8.36 7.29
N SER A 132 -26.08 -7.69 7.30
CA SER A 132 -27.35 -8.31 7.73
C SER A 132 -27.96 -9.20 6.65
N GLU A 133 -27.76 -8.86 5.38
CA GLU A 133 -28.24 -9.64 4.23
C GLU A 133 -27.41 -10.91 4.04
N THR A 134 -26.10 -10.83 4.23
CA THR A 134 -25.19 -11.99 4.17
C THR A 134 -25.37 -12.98 5.33
N ARG A 135 -26.00 -12.59 6.44
CA ARG A 135 -26.37 -13.50 7.55
C ARG A 135 -27.76 -14.13 7.41
N LYS A 136 -28.53 -13.70 6.42
CA LYS A 136 -29.88 -14.21 6.12
C LYS A 136 -29.90 -15.22 4.96
N ALA A 137 -28.79 -15.39 4.27
CA ALA A 137 -28.55 -16.45 3.29
C ALA A 137 -27.81 -17.62 3.95
#